data_AF-A0A2D4N6F7-F1
#
_entry.id   AF-A0A2D4N6F7-F1
#
_cell.length_a   1.000
_cell.length_b   1.000
_cell.length_c   1.000
_cell.angle_alpha   90.00
_cell.angle_beta   90.00
_cell.angle_gamma   90.00
#
_symmetry.space_group_name_H-M   'P 1'
#
loop_
_entity.id
_entity.type
_entity.pdbx_description
1 polymer ?
#
loop_
_entity_poly.entity_id
_entity_poly.type
_entity_poly.pdbx_seq_one_letter_code
_entity_poly.pdbx_strand_id
1 'polypeptide(L)'
;LSKSDQFAESWMGYAGPGYGILSLVVSDKYIWCLDYKGGLYCSALPSAGLRWQKFEDNVQQMAVSPSGTLLWKIEQKTNKAFACGKVTIRGKRHWYEALPQAAFVSLSDDTAWIIRTNGDLYLQTGLSVDRPCARAVE
;
A
#
# COMPACT_ATOMS: atom_id res chain seq x y z
N LEU A 1 -8.82 36.49 -9.13
CA LEU A 1 -7.37 36.37 -8.90
C LEU A 1 -7.03 34.90 -9.08
N SER A 2 -6.41 34.57 -10.21
CA SER A 2 -6.14 33.22 -10.67
C SER A 2 -5.27 32.46 -9.66
N LYS A 3 -5.56 31.17 -9.47
CA LYS A 3 -4.56 30.21 -8.98
C LYS A 3 -3.42 30.26 -9.99
N SER A 4 -2.42 31.08 -9.72
CA SER A 4 -1.14 31.09 -10.39
C SER A 4 -0.64 29.65 -10.44
N ASP A 5 -0.46 29.13 -11.65
CA ASP A 5 0.08 27.81 -11.92
C ASP A 5 1.37 27.64 -11.10
N GLN A 6 1.30 26.84 -10.04
CA GLN A 6 2.49 26.39 -9.31
C GLN A 6 3.18 25.37 -10.22
N PHE A 7 4.08 25.86 -11.05
CA PHE A 7 4.96 25.01 -11.83
C PHE A 7 5.93 24.27 -10.91
N ALA A 8 6.33 23.07 -11.33
CA ALA A 8 7.36 22.31 -10.64
C ALA A 8 8.73 22.97 -10.87
N GLU A 9 9.13 23.86 -9.96
CA GLU A 9 10.41 24.58 -10.07
C GLU A 9 11.61 23.77 -9.54
N SER A 10 11.38 22.90 -8.56
CA SER A 10 12.43 22.05 -7.98
C SER A 10 11.88 20.84 -7.22
N TRP A 11 12.75 19.86 -6.97
CA TRP A 11 12.45 18.74 -6.10
C TRP A 11 12.62 19.14 -4.63
N MET A 12 11.62 18.83 -3.82
CA MET A 12 11.70 19.00 -2.37
C MET A 12 12.28 17.73 -1.74
N GLY A 13 13.43 17.86 -1.07
CA GLY A 13 14.03 16.77 -0.31
C GLY A 13 13.31 16.55 1.02
N TYR A 14 12.99 15.29 1.33
CA TYR A 14 12.44 14.88 2.62
C TYR A 14 13.26 13.73 3.22
N ALA A 15 13.41 13.72 4.55
CA ALA A 15 13.93 12.56 5.24
C ALA A 15 12.91 11.40 5.19
N GLY A 16 13.37 10.24 4.72
CA GLY A 16 12.57 9.01 4.69
C GLY A 16 12.50 8.29 6.05
N PRO A 17 11.56 7.36 6.24
CA PRO A 17 11.52 6.52 7.43
C PRO A 17 12.43 5.30 7.33
N GLY A 18 12.66 4.67 8.49
CA GLY A 18 13.27 3.34 8.56
C GLY A 18 14.70 3.30 8.05
N TYR A 19 15.06 2.19 7.42
CA TYR A 19 16.38 1.97 6.85
C TYR A 19 16.25 1.94 5.32
N GLY A 20 16.56 3.04 4.63
CA GLY A 20 16.60 3.11 3.16
C GLY A 20 15.28 2.74 2.47
N ILE A 21 14.53 3.73 1.99
CA ILE A 21 13.28 3.49 1.26
C ILE A 21 13.58 2.65 0.01
N LEU A 22 12.90 1.51 -0.09
CA LEU A 22 12.95 0.60 -1.23
C LEU A 22 11.88 0.96 -2.27
N SER A 23 10.66 1.26 -1.81
CA SER A 23 9.54 1.63 -2.67
C SER A 23 8.54 2.53 -1.95
N LEU A 24 7.69 3.21 -2.72
CA LEU A 24 6.64 4.08 -2.19
C LEU A 24 5.35 3.94 -2.99
N VAL A 25 4.22 4.24 -2.34
CA VAL A 25 2.90 4.37 -2.96
C VAL A 25 2.19 5.59 -2.39
N VAL A 26 1.41 6.27 -3.23
CA VAL A 26 0.65 7.46 -2.85
C VAL A 26 -0.84 7.18 -3.02
N SER A 27 -1.63 7.65 -2.05
CA SER A 27 -3.08 7.72 -2.07
C SER A 27 -3.51 9.18 -1.90
N ASP A 28 -4.80 9.48 -1.99
CA ASP A 28 -5.34 10.84 -1.86
C ASP A 28 -4.91 11.57 -0.59
N LYS A 29 -4.67 10.83 0.50
CA LYS A 29 -4.41 11.39 1.84
C LYS A 29 -3.05 11.02 2.42
N TYR A 30 -2.40 9.99 1.91
CA TYR A 30 -1.22 9.41 2.52
C TYR A 30 -0.17 9.02 1.49
N ILE A 31 1.10 9.15 1.90
CA ILE A 31 2.24 8.49 1.29
C ILE A 31 2.65 7.31 2.16
N TRP A 32 2.98 6.21 1.50
CA TRP A 32 3.44 4.96 2.09
C TRP A 32 4.86 4.69 1.60
N CYS A 33 5.73 4.25 2.50
CA CYS A 33 7.09 3.87 2.17
C CYS A 33 7.41 2.51 2.76
N LEU A 34 7.96 1.63 1.94
CA LEU A 34 8.52 0.35 2.35
C LEU A 34 10.05 0.49 2.42
N ASP A 35 10.64 0.06 3.53
CA ASP A 35 12.10 0.01 3.68
C ASP A 35 12.66 -1.37 3.27
N TYR A 36 13.98 -1.48 3.06
CA TYR A 36 14.58 -2.75 2.59
C TYR A 36 14.53 -3.89 3.62
N LYS A 37 14.21 -3.59 4.89
CA LYS A 37 14.05 -4.58 5.97
C LYS A 37 12.60 -5.07 6.08
N GLY A 38 11.71 -4.59 5.22
CA GLY A 38 10.31 -4.94 5.20
C GLY A 38 9.44 -4.16 6.19
N GLY A 39 9.94 -3.03 6.69
CA GLY A 39 9.17 -2.06 7.47
C GLY A 39 8.32 -1.19 6.56
N LEU A 40 6.99 -1.26 6.72
CA LEU A 40 6.04 -0.38 6.04
C LEU A 40 5.72 0.81 6.94
N TYR A 41 5.81 2.02 6.40
CA TYR A 41 5.54 3.27 7.09
C TYR A 41 4.54 4.11 6.29
N CYS A 42 3.84 5.00 6.98
CA CYS A 42 2.92 5.94 6.35
C CYS A 42 3.07 7.33 6.96
N SER A 43 2.79 8.33 6.15
CA SER A 43 2.60 9.72 6.59
C SER A 43 1.40 10.29 5.86
N ALA A 44 0.65 11.17 6.51
CA ALA A 44 -0.29 12.03 5.78
C ALA A 44 0.48 12.85 4.75
N LEU A 45 -0.13 13.10 3.59
CA LEU A 45 0.45 13.95 2.58
C LEU A 45 0.63 15.37 3.14
N PRO A 46 1.76 16.03 2.82
CA PRO A 46 2.14 17.24 3.51
C PRO A 46 1.37 18.44 2.97
N SER A 47 0.58 19.08 3.83
CA SER A 47 0.39 20.54 3.77
C SER A 47 1.47 21.28 4.59
N ALA A 48 2.10 20.60 5.56
CA ALA A 48 3.06 21.17 6.52
C ALA A 48 4.23 20.22 6.90
N GLY A 49 4.54 19.20 6.09
CA GLY A 49 5.65 18.25 6.30
C GLY A 49 5.23 16.80 6.60
N LEU A 50 6.18 15.87 6.45
CA LEU A 50 5.95 14.42 6.65
C LEU A 50 6.21 13.99 8.09
N ARG A 51 5.32 13.15 8.64
CA ARG A 51 5.45 12.54 9.98
C ARG A 51 5.22 11.04 9.86
N TRP A 52 6.33 10.33 9.72
CA TRP A 52 6.31 8.89 9.51
C TRP A 52 5.83 8.12 10.74
N GLN A 53 4.93 7.18 10.50
CA GLN A 53 4.45 6.22 11.48
C GLN A 53 4.71 4.82 10.93
N LYS A 54 5.34 3.97 11.76
CA LYS A 54 5.50 2.56 11.42
C LYS A 54 4.13 1.89 11.40
N PHE A 55 3.82 1.24 10.30
CA PHE A 55 2.55 0.59 10.07
C PHE A 55 2.67 -0.92 10.26
N GLU A 56 3.62 -1.57 9.60
CA GLU A 56 3.71 -3.05 9.57
C GLU A 56 5.15 -3.52 9.38
N ASP A 57 5.43 -4.77 9.75
CA ASP A 57 6.70 -5.45 9.54
C ASP A 57 6.54 -6.66 8.59
N ASN A 58 7.68 -7.22 8.13
CA ASN A 58 7.75 -8.39 7.23
C ASN A 58 7.02 -8.18 5.89
N VAL A 59 6.95 -6.94 5.39
CA VAL A 59 6.34 -6.62 4.11
C VAL A 59 7.38 -6.71 3.00
N GLN A 60 7.09 -7.44 1.93
CA GLN A 60 7.94 -7.51 0.74
C GLN A 60 7.48 -6.54 -0.35
N GLN A 61 6.17 -6.40 -0.52
CA GLN A 61 5.56 -5.46 -1.45
C GLN A 61 4.19 -5.04 -0.92
N MET A 62 3.73 -3.86 -1.32
CA MET A 62 2.45 -3.32 -0.90
C MET A 62 1.77 -2.57 -2.04
N ALA A 63 0.44 -2.55 -2.00
CA ALA A 63 -0.39 -1.65 -2.82
C ALA A 63 -1.50 -1.01 -1.95
N VAL A 64 -1.84 0.23 -2.27
CA VAL A 64 -2.92 0.98 -1.63
C VAL A 64 -3.80 1.55 -2.74
N SER A 65 -5.12 1.49 -2.58
CA SER A 65 -6.03 2.08 -3.57
C SER A 65 -5.94 3.61 -3.58
N PRO A 66 -6.28 4.30 -4.68
CA PRO A 66 -6.25 5.76 -4.75
C PRO A 66 -6.96 6.44 -3.57
N SER A 67 -8.17 5.99 -3.22
CA SER A 67 -8.94 6.49 -2.06
C SER A 67 -8.32 6.19 -0.69
N GLY A 68 -7.33 5.30 -0.63
CA GLY A 68 -6.67 4.84 0.60
C GLY A 68 -7.53 3.89 1.45
N THR A 69 -8.63 3.38 0.91
CA THR A 69 -9.60 2.54 1.64
C THR A 69 -9.22 1.06 1.67
N LEU A 70 -8.45 0.61 0.66
CA LEU A 70 -7.93 -0.74 0.53
C LEU A 70 -6.40 -0.71 0.63
N LEU A 71 -5.84 -1.68 1.33
CA LEU A 71 -4.41 -1.91 1.38
C LEU A 71 -4.13 -3.40 1.27
N TRP A 72 -3.23 -3.75 0.35
CA TRP A 72 -2.74 -5.11 0.19
C TRP A 72 -1.25 -5.15 0.46
N LYS A 73 -0.77 -6.26 1.02
CA LYS A 73 0.65 -6.56 1.20
C LYS A 73 0.97 -7.96 0.72
N ILE A 74 2.20 -8.16 0.33
CA ILE A 74 2.82 -9.48 0.17
C ILE A 74 3.81 -9.64 1.33
N GLU A 75 3.67 -10.73 2.07
CA GLU A 75 4.54 -11.03 3.20
C GLU A 75 5.86 -11.67 2.74
N GLN A 76 6.97 -11.15 3.26
CA GLN A 76 8.33 -11.50 2.82
C GLN A 76 8.72 -12.96 3.04
N LYS A 77 8.20 -13.59 4.10
CA LYS A 77 8.60 -14.97 4.46
C LYS A 77 7.82 -16.03 3.69
N THR A 78 6.57 -15.73 3.34
CA THR A 78 5.62 -16.74 2.85
C THR A 78 5.19 -16.48 1.40
N ASN A 79 5.48 -15.30 0.86
CA ASN A 79 4.94 -14.82 -0.41
C ASN A 79 3.40 -14.87 -0.45
N LYS A 80 2.73 -14.79 0.71
CA LYS A 80 1.26 -14.71 0.76
C LYS A 80 0.82 -13.26 0.62
N ALA A 81 -0.18 -13.04 -0.21
CA ALA A 81 -0.89 -11.76 -0.30
C ALA A 81 -1.96 -11.68 0.81
N PHE A 82 -2.00 -10.55 1.50
CA PHE A 82 -3.00 -10.21 2.50
C PHE A 82 -3.67 -8.89 2.16
N ALA A 83 -4.97 -8.79 2.42
CA ALA A 83 -5.78 -7.60 2.20
C ALA A 83 -6.31 -7.05 3.52
N CYS A 84 -6.35 -5.73 3.63
CA CYS A 84 -6.95 -5.00 4.74
C CYS A 84 -7.92 -3.97 4.18
N GLY A 85 -9.17 -4.05 4.61
CA GLY A 85 -10.14 -2.97 4.44
C GLY A 85 -10.08 -2.00 5.62
N LYS A 86 -10.74 -0.85 5.49
CA LYS A 86 -10.88 0.16 6.56
C LYS A 86 -9.51 0.56 7.14
N VAL A 87 -8.60 0.96 6.26
CA VAL A 87 -7.21 1.27 6.63
C VAL A 87 -7.19 2.40 7.66
N THR A 88 -6.92 2.06 8.92
CA THR A 88 -6.66 3.03 9.98
C THR A 88 -5.16 3.06 10.26
N ILE A 89 -4.59 4.27 10.28
CA ILE A 89 -3.17 4.47 10.57
C ILE A 89 -2.81 3.95 11.98
N ARG A 90 -3.75 4.11 12.93
CA ARG A 90 -3.62 3.68 14.32
C ARG A 90 -4.60 2.55 14.64
N GLY A 91 -4.24 1.75 15.64
CA GLY A 91 -5.07 0.66 16.16
C GLY A 91 -4.79 -0.70 15.54
N LYS A 92 -5.53 -1.72 16.01
CA LYS A 92 -5.45 -3.07 15.47
C LYS A 92 -6.12 -3.12 14.09
N ARG A 93 -5.55 -3.94 13.22
CA ARG A 93 -5.99 -4.14 11.84
C ARG A 93 -6.28 -5.61 11.63
N HIS A 94 -7.26 -5.90 10.79
CA HIS A 94 -7.54 -7.27 10.40
C HIS A 94 -7.01 -7.50 8.99
N TRP A 95 -6.21 -8.56 8.84
CA TRP A 95 -5.65 -8.98 7.58
C TRP A 95 -6.35 -10.25 7.12
N TYR A 96 -6.87 -10.23 5.90
CA TYR A 96 -7.46 -11.38 5.23
C TYR A 96 -6.42 -11.98 4.31
N GLU A 97 -6.13 -13.28 4.43
CA GLU A 97 -5.31 -13.99 3.44
C GLU A 97 -6.07 -14.05 2.12
N ALA A 98 -5.45 -13.54 1.05
CA ALA A 98 -6.09 -13.40 -0.25
C ALA A 98 -5.59 -14.44 -1.26
N LEU A 99 -4.27 -14.61 -1.38
CA LEU A 99 -3.69 -15.51 -2.37
C LEU A 99 -2.29 -15.99 -1.94
N PRO A 100 -1.97 -17.29 -2.04
CA PRO A 100 -0.61 -17.77 -1.85
C PRO A 100 0.27 -17.52 -3.09
N GLN A 101 1.59 -17.51 -2.90
CA GLN A 101 2.58 -17.39 -3.98
C GLN A 101 2.37 -16.14 -4.85
N ALA A 102 2.13 -15.00 -4.21
CA ALA A 102 2.06 -13.70 -4.85
C ALA A 102 3.45 -13.07 -4.94
N ALA A 103 3.77 -12.45 -6.07
CA ALA A 103 5.01 -11.73 -6.31
C ALA A 103 4.81 -10.20 -6.36
N PHE A 104 3.67 -9.75 -6.86
CA PHE A 104 3.34 -8.32 -6.96
C PHE A 104 1.83 -8.09 -6.91
N VAL A 105 1.38 -7.02 -6.28
CA VAL A 105 -0.01 -6.55 -6.31
C VAL A 105 -0.11 -5.07 -6.71
N SER A 106 -1.16 -4.71 -7.44
CA SER A 106 -1.58 -3.33 -7.73
C SER A 106 -3.09 -3.19 -7.54
N LEU A 107 -3.57 -1.99 -7.15
CA LEU A 107 -4.97 -1.75 -6.78
C LEU A 107 -5.60 -0.59 -7.57
N SER A 108 -6.88 -0.73 -7.93
CA SER A 108 -7.81 0.39 -8.09
C SER A 108 -8.63 0.55 -6.79
N ASP A 109 -9.67 1.39 -6.79
CA ASP A 109 -10.57 1.51 -5.63
C ASP A 109 -11.46 0.28 -5.41
N ASP A 110 -11.61 -0.58 -6.40
CA ASP A 110 -12.52 -1.72 -6.41
C ASP A 110 -11.94 -3.00 -7.04
N THR A 111 -10.67 -2.98 -7.45
CA THR A 111 -9.98 -4.13 -8.05
C THR A 111 -8.58 -4.34 -7.51
N ALA A 112 -8.11 -5.60 -7.57
CA ALA A 112 -6.73 -5.99 -7.34
C ALA A 112 -6.20 -6.80 -8.52
N TRP A 113 -5.01 -6.43 -9.00
CA TRP A 113 -4.25 -7.17 -10.00
C TRP A 113 -3.04 -7.81 -9.32
N ILE A 114 -2.84 -9.10 -9.52
CA ILE A 114 -1.75 -9.86 -8.88
C ILE A 114 -0.95 -10.62 -9.92
N ILE A 115 0.38 -10.52 -9.81
CA ILE A 115 1.32 -11.43 -10.47
C ILE A 115 1.70 -12.49 -9.44
N ARG A 116 1.52 -13.77 -9.78
CA ARG A 116 2.00 -14.89 -8.97
C ARG A 116 3.48 -15.16 -9.20
N THR A 117 4.13 -15.92 -8.33
CA THR A 117 5.57 -16.24 -8.45
C THR A 117 5.91 -17.05 -9.70
N ASN A 118 4.92 -17.69 -10.33
CA ASN A 118 5.08 -18.38 -11.62
C ASN A 118 4.88 -17.44 -12.83
N GLY A 119 4.56 -16.17 -12.62
CA GLY A 119 4.34 -15.17 -13.67
C GLY A 119 2.88 -15.00 -14.09
N ASP A 120 1.96 -15.83 -13.59
CA ASP A 120 0.54 -15.73 -13.96
C ASP A 120 -0.10 -14.44 -13.42
N LEU A 121 -0.98 -13.84 -14.21
CA LEU A 121 -1.71 -12.62 -13.89
C LEU A 121 -3.16 -12.94 -13.49
N TYR A 122 -3.59 -12.42 -12.34
CA TYR A 122 -4.96 -12.56 -11.82
C TYR A 122 -5.59 -11.19 -11.57
N LEU A 123 -6.91 -11.14 -11.71
CA LEU A 123 -7.74 -9.97 -11.40
C LEU A 123 -8.81 -10.38 -10.39
N GLN A 124 -8.98 -9.58 -9.36
CA GLN A 124 -10.17 -9.62 -8.50
C GLN A 124 -10.92 -8.29 -8.58
N THR A 125 -12.23 -8.33 -8.79
CA THR A 125 -13.10 -7.15 -8.87
C THR A 125 -14.11 -7.10 -7.73
N GLY A 126 -14.80 -5.96 -7.59
CA GLY A 126 -15.86 -5.77 -6.59
C GLY A 126 -15.33 -5.72 -5.16
N LEU A 127 -14.07 -5.29 -4.99
CA LEU A 127 -13.46 -5.09 -3.67
C LEU A 127 -14.13 -3.92 -2.96
N SER A 128 -14.21 -4.02 -1.64
CA SER A 128 -14.72 -2.95 -0.80
C SER A 128 -14.07 -2.98 0.57
N VAL A 129 -14.33 -1.95 1.36
CA VAL A 129 -13.88 -1.87 2.76
C VAL A 129 -14.30 -3.09 3.58
N ASP A 130 -15.51 -3.61 3.35
CA ASP A 130 -16.03 -4.77 4.08
C ASP A 130 -15.62 -6.11 3.45
N ARG A 131 -15.22 -6.09 2.18
CA ARG A 131 -14.76 -7.25 1.42
C ARG A 131 -13.48 -6.91 0.65
N PRO A 132 -12.33 -6.83 1.33
CA PRO A 132 -11.09 -6.35 0.72
C PRO A 132 -10.41 -7.40 -0.17
N CYS A 133 -10.81 -8.67 -0.07
CA CYS A 133 -10.46 -9.75 -0.99
C CYS A 133 -11.56 -10.82 -1.02
N ALA A 134 -11.45 -11.77 -1.95
CA ALA A 134 -12.33 -12.92 -2.03
C ALA A 134 -11.98 -13.86 -0.87
N ARG A 135 -12.96 -14.64 -0.41
CA ARG A 135 -12.64 -15.77 0.46
C ARG A 135 -11.87 -16.79 -0.36
N ALA A 136 -10.85 -17.41 0.24
CA ALA A 136 -10.27 -18.62 -0.31
C ALA A 136 -11.42 -19.62 -0.54
N VAL A 137 -11.60 -20.05 -1.78
CA VAL A 137 -12.49 -21.17 -2.07
C VAL A 137 -11.71 -22.40 -1.62
N GLU A 138 -12.19 -23.05 -0.55
CA GLU A 138 -11.67 -24.34 -0.09
C GLU A 138 -11.87 -25.43 -1.15
#